data_AF-R1CT15-F1
#
_entry.id   AF-R1CT15-F1
#
_cell.length_a   1.000
_cell.length_b   1.000
_cell.length_c   1.000
_cell.angle_alpha   90.00
_cell.angle_beta   90.00
_cell.angle_gamma   90.00
#
_symmetry.space_group_name_H-M   'P 1'
#
loop_
_entity.id
_entity.type
_entity.pdbx_description
1 polymer ?
#
loop_
_entity_poly.entity_id
_entity_poly.type
_entity_poly.pdbx_seq_one_letter_code
_entity_poly.pdbx_strand_id
1 'polypeptide(L)'
;MKENEDTSPTNKSLANLFPSDKVYNNHNTTSLNINGEQTKANFIDVKYTEFGIYLPKYIKIKNFEDGNEFYLNEGEYITFIYDFISEDEDFDSCKLKAQEFVKDFGPVSNVEMITELQNYSEYLGSKINEYGKEKDFFLYKYNDKAIIIRITYRKENRKKILPIFLGIIKTTKYIPPE
;
A
#
# COMPACT_ATOMS: atom_id res chain seq x y z
N MET A 1 9.97 35.80 36.78
CA MET A 1 9.72 34.37 36.52
C MET A 1 9.19 34.26 35.10
N LYS A 2 9.92 33.59 34.21
CA LYS A 2 9.45 33.33 32.83
C LYS A 2 8.56 32.10 32.89
N GLU A 3 7.34 32.23 32.40
CA GLU A 3 6.42 31.11 32.22
C GLU A 3 7.03 30.14 31.21
N ASN A 4 7.09 28.86 31.61
CA ASN A 4 7.45 27.77 30.72
C ASN A 4 6.24 27.50 29.81
N GLU A 5 6.41 27.73 28.51
CA GLU A 5 5.51 27.20 27.49
C GLU A 5 5.68 25.68 27.47
N ASP A 6 4.73 25.00 28.10
CA ASP A 6 4.52 23.56 28.00
C ASP A 6 4.04 23.25 26.57
N THR A 7 5.00 23.03 25.67
CA THR A 7 4.75 22.52 24.32
C THR A 7 4.54 21.02 24.40
N SER A 8 3.38 20.62 24.92
CA SER A 8 2.89 19.26 24.77
C SER A 8 2.84 18.90 23.27
N PRO A 9 3.45 17.77 22.84
CA PRO A 9 3.46 17.38 21.45
C PRO A 9 2.02 17.13 21.00
N THR A 10 1.59 17.85 19.99
CA THR A 10 0.28 17.64 19.36
C THR A 10 0.28 16.21 18.82
N ASN A 11 -0.48 15.33 19.47
CA ASN A 11 -0.63 13.94 19.09
C ASN A 11 -1.39 13.88 17.77
N LYS A 12 -0.66 14.06 16.66
CA LYS A 12 -1.20 14.17 15.32
C LYS A 12 -1.66 12.77 14.92
N SER A 13 -2.96 12.51 15.02
CA SER A 13 -3.58 11.27 14.55
C SER A 13 -3.14 11.00 13.12
N LEU A 14 -2.56 9.82 12.89
CA LEU A 14 -2.12 9.39 11.56
C LEU A 14 -3.33 9.28 10.63
N ALA A 15 -3.13 9.64 9.36
CA ALA A 15 -4.14 9.46 8.35
C ALA A 15 -4.29 7.97 8.03
N ASN A 16 -5.52 7.48 7.99
CA ASN A 16 -5.80 6.15 7.47
C ASN A 16 -5.71 6.19 5.94
N LEU A 17 -4.80 5.41 5.36
CA LEU A 17 -4.68 5.31 3.91
C LEU A 17 -5.93 4.69 3.30
N PHE A 18 -6.42 3.59 3.86
CA PHE A 18 -7.52 2.82 3.25
C PHE A 18 -8.88 3.24 3.84
N PRO A 19 -9.87 3.55 3.00
CA PRO A 19 -11.16 3.97 3.51
C PRO A 19 -11.88 2.86 4.28
N SER A 20 -12.87 3.25 5.08
CA SER A 20 -13.58 2.36 6.02
C SER A 20 -14.41 1.27 5.33
N ASP A 21 -14.77 1.47 4.06
CA ASP A 21 -15.54 0.55 3.23
C ASP A 21 -14.65 -0.62 2.72
N LYS A 22 -14.08 -1.41 3.63
CA LYS A 22 -13.05 -2.40 3.28
C LYS A 22 -13.56 -3.65 2.53
N VAL A 23 -14.87 -3.88 2.46
CA VAL A 23 -15.45 -5.08 1.84
C VAL A 23 -15.93 -4.79 0.43
N TYR A 24 -15.65 -5.72 -0.49
CA TYR A 24 -16.15 -5.65 -1.86
C TYR A 24 -17.67 -5.81 -1.90
N ASN A 25 -18.34 -4.91 -2.62
CA ASN A 25 -19.79 -4.80 -2.68
C ASN A 25 -20.40 -5.29 -4.01
N ASN A 26 -19.68 -6.15 -4.74
CA ASN A 26 -20.09 -6.67 -6.05
C ASN A 26 -20.24 -5.62 -7.16
N HIS A 27 -19.70 -4.41 -6.99
CA HIS A 27 -19.67 -3.40 -8.05
C HIS A 27 -18.38 -3.52 -8.87
N ASN A 28 -18.46 -4.15 -10.04
CA ASN A 28 -17.28 -4.39 -10.87
C ASN A 28 -16.60 -3.12 -11.43
N THR A 29 -17.23 -1.95 -11.36
CA THR A 29 -16.68 -0.69 -11.89
C THR A 29 -16.93 0.49 -10.99
N THR A 30 -15.97 1.41 -10.92
CA THR A 30 -16.08 2.67 -10.18
C THR A 30 -15.37 3.82 -10.91
N SER A 31 -15.52 5.04 -10.40
CA SER A 31 -14.74 6.21 -10.82
C SER A 31 -13.73 6.54 -9.73
N LEU A 32 -12.46 6.61 -10.08
CA LEU A 32 -11.37 6.98 -9.19
C LEU A 32 -10.96 8.42 -9.46
N ASN A 33 -10.76 9.21 -8.41
CA ASN A 33 -10.09 10.50 -8.52
C ASN A 33 -8.58 10.29 -8.32
N ILE A 34 -7.81 10.36 -9.41
CA ILE A 34 -6.35 10.23 -9.39
C ILE A 34 -5.78 11.55 -9.88
N ASN A 35 -5.02 12.24 -9.03
CA ASN A 35 -4.43 13.56 -9.32
C ASN A 35 -5.43 14.63 -9.78
N GLY A 36 -6.67 14.58 -9.28
CA GLY A 36 -7.73 15.53 -9.66
C GLY A 36 -8.50 15.13 -10.91
N GLU A 37 -8.10 14.05 -11.57
CA GLU A 37 -8.79 13.52 -12.75
C GLU A 37 -9.66 12.32 -12.38
N GLN A 38 -10.90 12.33 -12.86
CA GLN A 38 -11.81 11.19 -12.75
C GLN A 38 -11.48 10.16 -13.84
N THR A 39 -11.18 8.94 -13.43
CA THR A 39 -10.90 7.83 -14.35
C THR A 39 -11.73 6.61 -14.01
N LYS A 40 -12.25 5.94 -15.04
CA LYS A 40 -13.01 4.70 -14.85
C LYS A 40 -12.05 3.55 -14.52
N ALA A 41 -12.37 2.82 -13.46
CA ALA A 41 -11.63 1.65 -13.01
C ALA A 41 -12.53 0.41 -12.92
N ASN A 42 -11.93 -0.75 -13.13
CA ASN A 42 -12.60 -2.04 -12.97
C ASN A 42 -11.99 -2.78 -11.78
N PHE A 43 -12.82 -3.50 -11.05
CA PHE A 43 -12.37 -4.38 -9.98
C PHE A 43 -11.66 -5.60 -10.56
N ILE A 44 -10.52 -5.95 -9.98
CA ILE A 44 -9.66 -7.06 -10.39
C ILE A 44 -9.22 -7.81 -9.15
N ASP A 45 -9.38 -9.13 -9.17
CA ASP A 45 -8.94 -10.00 -8.10
C ASP A 45 -7.41 -10.06 -8.05
N VAL A 46 -6.86 -10.00 -6.85
CA VAL A 46 -5.44 -10.22 -6.61
C VAL A 46 -5.23 -11.72 -6.42
N LYS A 47 -4.43 -12.32 -7.32
CA LYS A 47 -4.23 -13.77 -7.35
C LYS A 47 -3.71 -14.29 -6.01
N TYR A 48 -4.22 -15.45 -5.59
CA TYR A 48 -3.85 -16.16 -4.36
C TYR A 48 -4.18 -15.42 -3.06
N THR A 49 -5.05 -14.41 -3.13
CA THR A 49 -5.51 -13.66 -1.96
C THR A 49 -7.02 -13.54 -1.94
N GLU A 50 -7.57 -13.19 -0.79
CA GLU A 50 -8.97 -12.80 -0.62
C GLU A 50 -9.16 -11.29 -0.82
N PHE A 51 -8.33 -10.67 -1.66
CA PHE A 51 -8.37 -9.24 -1.91
C PHE A 51 -8.50 -8.95 -3.40
N GLY A 52 -9.05 -7.78 -3.71
CA GLY A 52 -9.08 -7.22 -5.05
C GLY A 52 -8.88 -5.72 -5.02
N ILE A 53 -8.69 -5.13 -6.20
CA ILE A 53 -8.33 -3.72 -6.36
C ILE A 53 -9.01 -3.14 -7.59
N TYR A 54 -9.39 -1.87 -7.55
CA TYR A 54 -9.89 -1.16 -8.72
C TYR A 54 -8.73 -0.57 -9.52
N LEU A 55 -8.62 -0.98 -10.79
CA LEU A 55 -7.56 -0.53 -11.69
C LEU A 55 -8.12 0.30 -12.85
N PRO A 56 -7.56 1.50 -13.09
CA PRO A 56 -7.79 2.23 -14.33
C PRO A 56 -7.34 1.43 -15.55
N LYS A 57 -7.99 1.65 -16.71
CA LYS A 57 -7.68 0.91 -17.95
C LYS A 57 -6.23 1.04 -18.45
N TYR A 58 -5.52 2.10 -18.06
CA TYR A 58 -4.13 2.32 -18.45
C TYR A 58 -3.12 1.50 -17.62
N ILE A 59 -3.56 0.88 -16.52
CA ILE A 59 -2.74 -0.05 -15.75
C ILE A 59 -2.80 -1.42 -16.42
N LYS A 60 -1.62 -1.94 -16.79
CA LYS A 60 -1.48 -3.26 -17.40
C LYS A 60 -1.34 -4.31 -16.31
N ILE A 61 -2.04 -5.42 -16.45
CA ILE A 61 -1.91 -6.57 -15.54
C ILE A 61 -0.94 -7.56 -16.18
N LYS A 62 0.08 -7.97 -15.43
CA LYS A 62 0.95 -9.08 -15.81
C LYS A 62 0.77 -10.21 -14.80
N ASN A 63 0.38 -11.36 -15.31
CA ASN A 63 0.20 -12.57 -14.51
C ASN A 63 1.50 -13.38 -14.51
N PHE A 64 1.87 -13.84 -13.32
CA PHE A 64 2.98 -14.75 -13.08
C PHE A 64 2.45 -16.01 -12.40
N GLU A 65 3.34 -17.00 -12.20
CA GLU A 65 3.00 -18.23 -11.50
C GLU A 65 2.69 -17.97 -10.02
N ASP A 66 3.38 -17.00 -9.42
CA ASP A 66 3.33 -16.62 -8.01
C ASP A 66 2.47 -15.38 -7.73
N GLY A 67 1.73 -14.87 -8.71
CA GLY A 67 0.77 -13.79 -8.48
C GLY A 67 0.53 -12.90 -9.68
N ASN A 68 0.13 -11.66 -9.42
CA ASN A 68 -0.04 -10.63 -10.42
C ASN A 68 0.65 -9.33 -10.03
N GLU A 69 1.12 -8.61 -11.06
CA GLU A 69 1.72 -7.29 -10.93
C GLU A 69 0.94 -6.29 -11.79
N PHE A 70 0.78 -5.08 -11.28
CA PHE A 70 -0.04 -4.03 -11.88
C PHE A 70 0.84 -2.87 -12.33
N TYR A 71 1.14 -2.82 -13.63
CA TYR A 71 2.12 -1.94 -14.25
C TYR A 71 1.50 -0.65 -14.78
N LEU A 72 2.06 0.50 -14.39
CA LEU A 72 1.83 1.75 -15.09
C LEU A 72 2.77 1.89 -16.30
N ASN A 73 4.03 1.50 -16.14
CA ASN A 73 5.04 1.37 -17.19
C ASN A 73 6.18 0.44 -16.71
N GLU A 74 7.19 0.21 -17.56
CA GLU A 74 8.31 -0.67 -17.21
C GLU A 74 9.09 -0.15 -16.00
N GLY A 75 9.15 -0.97 -14.95
CA GLY A 75 9.83 -0.61 -13.70
C GLY A 75 8.95 0.13 -12.69
N GLU A 76 7.71 0.46 -13.02
CA GLU A 76 6.74 1.12 -12.14
C GLU A 76 5.46 0.29 -12.00
N TYR A 77 5.28 -0.34 -10.84
CA TYR A 77 4.22 -1.33 -10.65
C TYR A 77 3.86 -1.54 -9.18
N ILE A 78 2.66 -2.08 -8.95
CA ILE A 78 2.17 -2.53 -7.64
C ILE A 78 2.22 -4.06 -7.60
N THR A 79 2.63 -4.61 -6.46
CA THR A 79 2.56 -6.06 -6.16
C THR A 79 1.99 -6.30 -4.78
N PHE A 80 1.31 -7.42 -4.62
CA PHE A 80 0.74 -7.87 -3.36
C PHE A 80 1.54 -9.07 -2.85
N ILE A 81 2.06 -8.96 -1.63
CA ILE A 81 2.83 -10.01 -0.97
C ILE A 81 1.89 -10.67 0.04
N TYR A 82 1.56 -11.93 -0.23
CA TYR A 82 0.59 -12.71 0.54
C TYR A 82 1.23 -13.84 1.35
N ASP A 83 2.53 -14.10 1.21
CA ASP A 83 3.27 -14.99 2.12
C ASP A 83 3.37 -14.42 3.54
N PHE A 84 2.96 -13.17 3.73
CA PHE A 84 2.74 -12.54 5.01
C PHE A 84 1.26 -12.63 5.39
N ILE A 85 0.84 -13.76 5.96
CA ILE A 85 -0.48 -13.89 6.61
C ILE A 85 -0.24 -13.89 8.11
N SER A 86 -0.82 -12.90 8.81
CA SER A 86 -0.86 -12.91 10.28
C SER A 86 -2.30 -13.06 10.75
N GLU A 87 -2.53 -14.07 11.59
CA GLU A 87 -3.81 -14.32 12.27
C GLU A 87 -4.04 -13.38 13.46
N ASP A 88 -3.13 -12.43 13.71
CA ASP A 88 -3.29 -11.46 14.81
C ASP A 88 -4.59 -10.67 14.64
N GLU A 89 -5.37 -10.55 15.73
CA GLU A 89 -6.64 -9.84 15.69
C GLU A 89 -6.44 -8.31 15.56
N ASP A 90 -5.44 -7.75 16.23
CA ASP A 90 -5.19 -6.31 16.24
C ASP A 90 -4.21 -5.84 15.15
N PHE A 91 -4.35 -4.58 14.76
CA PHE A 91 -3.58 -3.99 13.67
C PHE A 91 -2.12 -3.72 14.04
N ASP A 92 -1.85 -3.32 15.28
CA ASP A 92 -0.51 -2.88 15.70
C ASP A 92 0.45 -4.06 15.82
N SER A 93 0.00 -5.17 16.40
CA SER A 93 0.74 -6.43 16.44
C SER A 93 1.07 -6.95 15.03
N CYS A 94 0.08 -6.92 14.14
CA CYS A 94 0.26 -7.30 12.73
C CYS A 94 1.28 -6.39 12.03
N LYS A 95 1.21 -5.08 12.30
CA LYS A 95 2.14 -4.09 11.75
C LYS A 95 3.58 -4.32 12.19
N LEU A 96 3.83 -4.65 13.45
CA LEU A 96 5.18 -4.93 13.94
C LEU A 96 5.82 -6.11 13.19
N LYS A 97 5.07 -7.21 13.03
CA LYS A 97 5.53 -8.37 12.24
C LYS A 97 5.74 -8.01 10.77
N ALA A 98 4.86 -7.19 10.19
CA ALA A 98 5.00 -6.74 8.81
C ALA A 98 6.27 -5.90 8.60
N GLN A 99 6.62 -5.06 9.58
CA GLN A 99 7.87 -4.28 9.56
C GLN A 99 9.10 -5.18 9.68
N GLU A 100 9.07 -6.24 10.49
CA GLU A 100 10.13 -7.24 10.56
C GLU A 100 10.29 -7.97 9.22
N PHE A 101 9.18 -8.45 8.65
CA PHE A 101 9.19 -9.06 7.31
C PHE A 101 9.82 -8.13 6.28
N VAL A 102 9.44 -6.85 6.24
CA VAL A 102 10.00 -5.87 5.28
C VAL A 102 11.50 -5.70 5.45
N LYS A 103 12.04 -5.74 6.68
CA LYS A 103 13.51 -5.68 6.92
C LYS A 103 14.22 -6.85 6.25
N ASP A 104 13.69 -8.06 6.38
CA ASP A 104 14.33 -9.28 5.87
C ASP A 104 14.00 -9.55 4.40
N PHE A 105 12.95 -8.92 3.86
CA PHE A 105 12.46 -9.20 2.51
C PHE A 105 13.33 -8.58 1.41
N GLY A 106 13.88 -9.42 0.54
CA GLY A 106 14.67 -9.03 -0.63
C GLY A 106 16.14 -8.75 -0.29
N PRO A 107 16.88 -8.03 -1.16
CA PRO A 107 18.30 -7.78 -0.95
C PRO A 107 18.55 -6.97 0.34
N VAL A 108 19.75 -7.14 0.91
CA VAL A 108 20.20 -6.43 2.11
C VAL A 108 20.31 -4.94 1.81
N SER A 109 19.24 -4.21 2.10
CA SER A 109 19.15 -2.76 2.03
C SER A 109 18.43 -2.27 3.27
N ASN A 110 18.93 -1.19 3.85
CA ASN A 110 18.31 -0.58 5.02
C ASN A 110 16.88 -0.12 4.68
N VAL A 111 15.97 -0.31 5.64
CA VAL A 111 14.63 0.27 5.57
C VAL A 111 14.73 1.74 5.97
N GLU A 112 14.28 2.62 5.09
CA GLU A 112 14.21 4.06 5.31
C GLU A 112 12.77 4.48 5.57
N MET A 113 12.58 5.44 6.48
CA MET A 113 11.26 6.02 6.76
C MET A 113 11.11 7.34 6.01
N ILE A 114 10.33 7.34 4.93
CA ILE A 114 10.07 8.53 4.10
C ILE A 114 9.09 9.45 4.83
N THR A 115 9.51 10.69 5.12
CA THR A 115 8.73 11.67 5.91
C THR A 115 7.30 11.87 5.43
N GLU A 116 7.07 11.98 4.12
CA GLU A 116 5.72 12.18 3.58
C GLU A 116 4.79 10.99 3.79
N LEU A 117 5.33 9.77 3.84
CA LEU A 117 4.58 8.52 3.99
C LEU A 117 4.34 8.13 5.44
N GLN A 118 5.15 8.65 6.38
CA GLN A 118 4.97 8.46 7.81
C GLN A 118 3.63 8.99 8.34
N ASN A 119 2.91 9.80 7.56
CA ASN A 119 1.57 10.23 7.89
C ASN A 119 0.51 9.12 7.79
N TYR A 120 0.83 7.97 7.17
CA TYR A 120 -0.09 6.84 7.03
C TYR A 120 0.16 5.79 8.11
N SER A 121 -0.89 5.37 8.83
CA SER A 121 -0.80 4.29 9.83
C SER A 121 -0.32 2.97 9.22
N GLU A 122 -0.55 2.77 7.93
CA GLU A 122 -0.25 1.53 7.21
C GLU A 122 1.16 1.47 6.66
N TYR A 123 1.89 2.57 6.65
CA TYR A 123 3.24 2.60 6.09
C TYR A 123 4.22 1.78 6.93
N LEU A 124 4.96 0.90 6.26
CA LEU A 124 5.91 -0.05 6.86
C LEU A 124 7.37 0.36 6.66
N GLY A 125 7.62 1.35 5.79
CA GLY A 125 8.96 1.79 5.40
C GLY A 125 9.22 1.59 3.91
N SER A 126 10.40 2.03 3.49
CA SER A 126 10.83 1.98 2.08
C SER A 126 12.21 1.35 1.96
N LYS A 127 12.47 0.67 0.84
CA LYS A 127 13.80 0.18 0.46
C LYS A 127 14.21 0.82 -0.85
N ILE A 128 15.41 1.40 -0.89
CA ILE A 128 15.99 2.04 -2.07
C ILE A 128 17.30 1.33 -2.39
N ASN A 129 17.45 0.84 -3.62
CA ASN A 129 18.70 0.25 -4.06
C ASN A 129 19.66 1.29 -4.66
N GLU A 130 20.90 0.87 -4.93
CA GLU A 130 21.95 1.72 -5.52
C GLU A 130 21.57 2.33 -6.89
N TYR A 131 20.64 1.71 -7.62
CA TYR A 131 20.15 2.17 -8.91
C TYR A 131 18.95 3.13 -8.79
N GLY A 132 18.59 3.55 -7.57
CA GLY A 132 17.47 4.44 -7.32
C GLY A 132 16.10 3.80 -7.53
N LYS A 133 16.00 2.47 -7.59
CA LYS A 133 14.72 1.75 -7.55
C LYS A 133 14.22 1.75 -6.11
N GLU A 134 13.07 2.35 -5.92
CA GLU A 134 12.39 2.52 -4.64
C GLU A 134 11.23 1.54 -4.53
N LYS A 135 11.07 0.97 -3.34
CA LYS A 135 9.98 0.09 -2.96
C LYS A 135 9.37 0.61 -1.68
N ASP A 136 8.11 1.04 -1.72
CA ASP A 136 7.35 1.42 -0.54
C ASP A 136 6.42 0.31 -0.14
N PHE A 137 6.33 0.06 1.17
CA PHE A 137 5.55 -1.05 1.73
C PHE A 137 4.43 -0.52 2.62
N PHE A 138 3.23 -1.06 2.42
CA PHE A 138 2.03 -0.72 3.19
C PHE A 138 1.34 -2.01 3.65
N LEU A 139 0.81 -2.00 4.88
CA LEU A 139 -0.02 -3.07 5.41
C LEU A 139 -1.48 -2.81 5.08
N TYR A 140 -2.14 -3.78 4.46
CA TYR A 140 -3.60 -3.81 4.41
C TYR A 140 -4.10 -4.98 5.25
N LYS A 141 -5.04 -4.69 6.17
CA LYS A 141 -5.64 -5.67 7.08
C LYS A 141 -7.15 -5.51 7.12
N TYR A 142 -7.84 -6.63 7.05
CA TYR A 142 -9.28 -6.77 7.29
C TYR A 142 -9.54 -8.09 8.03
N ASN A 143 -10.15 -8.02 9.22
CA ASN A 143 -10.30 -9.16 10.13
C ASN A 143 -8.96 -9.89 10.35
N ASP A 144 -8.94 -11.23 10.28
CA ASP A 144 -7.77 -12.10 10.42
C ASP A 144 -6.90 -12.17 9.15
N LYS A 145 -7.21 -11.36 8.12
CA LYS A 145 -6.52 -11.36 6.83
C LYS A 145 -5.67 -10.12 6.67
N ALA A 146 -4.41 -10.33 6.30
CA ALA A 146 -3.44 -9.28 6.07
C ALA A 146 -2.63 -9.56 4.81
N ILE A 147 -2.18 -8.49 4.16
CA ILE A 147 -1.29 -8.50 3.00
C ILE A 147 -0.35 -7.31 3.08
N ILE A 148 0.84 -7.44 2.50
CA ILE A 148 1.74 -6.31 2.27
C ILE A 148 1.61 -5.86 0.83
N ILE A 149 1.24 -4.60 0.63
CA ILE A 149 1.20 -3.96 -0.67
C ILE A 149 2.54 -3.27 -0.89
N ARG A 150 3.25 -3.67 -1.94
CA ARG A 150 4.53 -3.08 -2.34
C ARG A 150 4.34 -2.26 -3.62
N ILE A 151 4.64 -0.99 -3.53
CA ILE A 151 4.71 -0.07 -4.67
C ILE A 151 6.17 0.03 -5.11
N THR A 152 6.45 -0.18 -6.40
CA THR A 152 7.80 -0.10 -6.96
C THR A 152 7.86 0.99 -8.02
N TYR A 153 8.88 1.86 -7.97
CA TYR A 153 9.14 2.89 -8.99
C TYR A 153 10.59 3.40 -8.90
N ARG A 154 11.01 4.30 -9.80
CA ARG A 154 12.30 5.01 -9.70
C ARG A 154 12.16 6.24 -8.81
N LYS A 155 13.09 6.45 -7.86
CA LYS A 155 13.08 7.57 -6.90
C LYS A 155 12.89 8.93 -7.56
N GLU A 156 13.50 9.15 -8.73
CA GLU A 156 13.35 10.37 -9.54
C GLU A 156 11.89 10.63 -10.00
N ASN A 157 11.10 9.57 -10.15
CA ASN A 157 9.70 9.64 -10.56
C ASN A 157 8.71 9.67 -9.39
N ARG A 158 9.17 9.63 -8.13
CA ARG A 158 8.31 9.57 -6.92
C ARG A 158 7.16 10.56 -6.98
N LYS A 159 7.45 11.84 -7.22
CA LYS A 159 6.45 12.92 -7.22
C LYS A 159 5.31 12.70 -8.22
N LYS A 160 5.59 12.01 -9.33
CA LYS A 160 4.61 11.72 -10.39
C LYS A 160 3.83 10.43 -10.10
N ILE A 161 4.54 9.40 -9.64
CA ILE A 161 4.04 8.02 -9.64
C ILE A 161 3.39 7.64 -8.31
N LEU A 162 3.99 8.06 -7.19
CA LEU A 162 3.50 7.72 -5.86
C LEU A 162 2.04 8.19 -5.64
N PRO A 163 1.61 9.41 -6.02
CA PRO A 163 0.21 9.81 -5.87
C PRO A 163 -0.78 8.93 -6.64
N ILE A 164 -0.38 8.47 -7.84
CA ILE A 164 -1.20 7.57 -8.68
C ILE A 164 -1.38 6.23 -7.99
N PHE A 165 -0.28 5.61 -7.57
CA PHE A 165 -0.33 4.31 -6.91
C PHE A 165 -1.01 4.37 -5.55
N LEU A 166 -0.80 5.43 -4.75
CA LEU A 166 -1.58 5.65 -3.53
C LEU A 166 -3.08 5.74 -3.85
N GLY A 167 -3.46 6.49 -4.88
CA GLY A 167 -4.86 6.56 -5.33
C GLY A 167 -5.45 5.21 -5.71
N ILE A 168 -4.65 4.33 -6.30
CA ILE A 168 -5.05 2.98 -6.70
C ILE A 168 -5.13 2.04 -5.49
N ILE A 169 -4.09 1.93 -4.66
CA ILE A 169 -4.06 0.96 -3.55
C ILE A 169 -5.11 1.26 -2.49
N LYS A 170 -5.52 2.53 -2.33
CA LYS A 170 -6.68 2.94 -1.50
C LYS A 170 -7.97 2.19 -1.83
N THR A 171 -8.08 1.66 -3.04
CA THR A 171 -9.27 0.96 -3.51
C THR A 171 -9.27 -0.53 -3.18
N THR A 172 -8.23 -1.03 -2.51
CA THR A 172 -8.12 -2.44 -2.12
C THR A 172 -9.32 -2.83 -1.25
N LYS A 173 -9.97 -3.94 -1.59
CA LYS A 173 -11.12 -4.50 -0.88
C LYS A 173 -10.86 -5.97 -0.54
N TYR A 174 -11.38 -6.40 0.60
CA TYR A 174 -11.58 -7.80 0.94
C TYR A 174 -12.73 -8.39 0.12
N ILE A 175 -12.54 -9.61 -0.39
CA ILE A 175 -13.52 -10.40 -1.14
C ILE A 175 -13.96 -11.55 -0.22
N PRO A 176 -15.19 -11.52 0.32
CA PRO A 176 -15.71 -12.61 1.14
C PRO A 176 -15.75 -13.93 0.36
N PRO A 177 -15.50 -15.08 1.02
CA PRO A 177 -15.77 -16.38 0.41
C PRO A 177 -17.26 -16.52 0.10
N GLU A 178 -17.58 -17.18 -1.02
CA GLU A 178 -18.96 -17.53 -1.42
C GLU A 178 -19.61 -18.57 -0.50
#